data_AF-A0A8J4WNH8-F1
#
_entry.id   AF-A0A8J4WNH8-F1
#
_cell.length_a   1.000
_cell.length_b   1.000
_cell.length_c   1.000
_cell.angle_alpha   90.00
_cell.angle_beta   90.00
_cell.angle_gamma   90.00
#
_symmetry.space_group_name_H-M   'P 1'
#
loop_
_entity.id
_entity.type
_entity.pdbx_description
1 polymer ?
#
loop_
_entity_poly.entity_id
_entity_poly.type
_entity_poly.pdbx_seq_one_letter_code
_entity_poly.pdbx_strand_id
1 'polypeptide(L)'
;FVCAQLPNPVLESISIIDTPGILSGEKQRVSRGYDFAAVLEWFAERVDRIILLFDAHKLDISDEFSEVIRALKNHEDKMRVVLNKADQISTQQLMRVYGALMWSLGKIVNTPEVLRVYIGSFWPQPLLVPDNRRLFEAEQNDLFKDIQSLPRNAALRKLNDLIKRARLAKVQAYIISALKKEMPNMFGKENKKKELISNLGEIYTKIEKEYQISPGDFPKLSKMQ
;
A
#
# COMPACT_ATOMS: atom_id res chain seq x y z
N PHE A 1 2.62 7.57 -19.33
CA PHE A 1 2.36 8.55 -18.25
C PHE A 1 2.04 9.89 -18.88
N VAL A 2 1.08 10.63 -18.32
CA VAL A 2 0.77 12.01 -18.68
C VAL A 2 1.18 12.89 -17.51
N CYS A 3 1.81 14.04 -17.78
CA CYS A 3 2.17 15.02 -16.76
C CYS A 3 1.38 16.30 -17.01
N ALA A 4 0.58 16.71 -16.03
CA ALA A 4 -0.09 18.00 -16.03
C ALA A 4 0.68 18.96 -15.10
N GLN A 5 0.91 20.19 -15.57
CA GLN A 5 1.59 21.23 -14.82
C GLN A 5 0.71 22.47 -14.78
N LEU A 6 0.59 23.10 -13.62
CA LEU A 6 -0.11 24.37 -13.45
C LEU A 6 0.52 25.17 -12.31
N PRO A 7 0.49 26.52 -12.38
CA PRO A 7 0.92 27.36 -11.27
C PRO A 7 -0.12 27.29 -10.14
N ASN A 8 0.23 26.58 -9.06
CA ASN A 8 -0.63 26.45 -7.89
C ASN A 8 0.23 26.32 -6.62
N PRO A 9 -0.03 27.10 -5.54
CA PRO A 9 0.75 27.04 -4.30
C PRO A 9 0.82 25.66 -3.64
N VAL A 10 -0.20 24.82 -3.81
CA VAL A 10 -0.18 23.43 -3.33
C VAL A 10 0.91 22.63 -4.05
N LEU A 11 1.06 22.85 -5.36
CA LEU A 11 2.02 22.13 -6.20
C LEU A 11 3.47 22.57 -6.01
N GLU A 12 3.69 23.72 -5.36
CA GLU A 12 5.02 24.14 -4.91
C GLU A 12 5.52 23.28 -3.73
N SER A 13 4.59 22.72 -2.95
CA SER A 13 4.91 21.96 -1.73
C SER A 13 4.82 20.45 -1.92
N ILE A 14 3.89 19.97 -2.76
CA ILE A 14 3.65 18.54 -3.00
C ILE A 14 3.33 18.28 -4.46
N SER A 15 3.48 17.03 -4.91
CA SER A 15 2.98 16.58 -6.21
C SER A 15 1.93 15.48 -6.01
N ILE A 16 0.88 15.50 -6.82
CA ILE A 16 -0.23 14.54 -6.74
C ILE A 16 -0.14 13.62 -7.95
N ILE A 17 -0.25 12.31 -7.70
CA ILE A 17 -0.30 11.29 -8.74
C ILE A 17 -1.71 10.72 -8.74
N ASP A 18 -2.44 10.99 -9.81
CA ASP A 18 -3.73 10.36 -10.06
C ASP A 18 -3.52 9.03 -10.80
N THR A 19 -4.22 7.99 -10.36
CA THR A 19 -4.07 6.63 -10.87
C THR A 19 -5.33 6.20 -11.60
N PRO A 20 -5.23 5.36 -12.66
CA PRO A 20 -6.42 4.77 -13.27
C PRO A 20 -7.31 4.09 -12.22
N GLY A 21 -8.63 4.24 -12.38
CA GLY A 21 -9.60 3.61 -11.47
C GLY A 21 -9.37 2.10 -11.33
N ILE A 22 -9.54 1.61 -10.11
CA ILE A 22 -9.58 0.17 -9.86
C ILE A 22 -10.93 -0.33 -10.34
N LEU A 23 -10.89 -1.36 -11.18
CA LEU A 23 -12.04 -1.80 -11.93
C LEU A 23 -12.72 -2.93 -11.16
N SER A 24 -14.05 -2.88 -11.08
CA SER A 24 -14.86 -3.95 -10.52
C SER A 24 -15.19 -4.97 -11.62
N GLY A 25 -14.44 -6.09 -11.68
CA GLY A 25 -14.78 -7.25 -12.51
C GLY A 25 -13.60 -7.94 -13.22
N GLU A 26 -13.61 -9.28 -13.25
CA GLU A 26 -12.54 -10.13 -13.81
C GLU A 26 -12.19 -9.83 -15.28
N LYS A 27 -13.18 -9.46 -16.11
CA LYS A 27 -12.97 -9.20 -17.54
C LYS A 27 -12.03 -8.01 -17.81
N GLN A 28 -11.88 -7.10 -16.86
CA GLN A 28 -11.02 -5.92 -17.02
C GLN A 28 -9.59 -6.13 -16.48
N ARG A 29 -9.37 -7.08 -15.57
CA ARG A 29 -8.03 -7.50 -15.09
C ARG A 29 -7.13 -7.95 -16.25
N VAL A 30 -7.71 -8.71 -17.20
CA VAL A 30 -6.99 -9.25 -18.37
C VAL A 30 -6.65 -8.16 -19.41
N SER A 31 -7.28 -6.98 -19.33
CA SER A 31 -7.25 -5.97 -20.40
C SER A 31 -6.27 -4.81 -20.18
N ARG A 32 -5.61 -4.68 -19.02
CA ARG A 32 -4.71 -3.54 -18.76
C ARG A 32 -3.41 -3.57 -19.57
N GLY A 33 -2.90 -4.76 -19.90
CA GLY A 33 -1.63 -4.94 -20.61
C GLY A 33 -0.37 -4.69 -19.77
N TYR A 34 -0.51 -4.52 -18.45
CA TYR A 34 0.59 -4.36 -17.49
C TYR A 34 0.15 -4.82 -16.09
N ASP A 35 1.11 -5.11 -15.22
CA ASP A 35 0.87 -5.48 -13.83
C ASP A 35 0.56 -4.22 -12.99
N PHE A 36 -0.72 -3.98 -12.73
CA PHE A 36 -1.19 -2.81 -12.00
C PHE A 36 -0.76 -2.83 -10.52
N ALA A 37 -0.78 -4.00 -9.88
CA ALA A 37 -0.38 -4.14 -8.48
C ALA A 37 1.11 -3.86 -8.29
N ALA A 38 1.96 -4.36 -9.20
CA ALA A 38 3.40 -4.09 -9.17
C ALA A 38 3.73 -2.60 -9.39
N VAL A 39 2.98 -1.91 -10.26
CA VAL A 39 3.15 -0.46 -10.46
C VAL A 39 2.80 0.31 -9.19
N LEU A 40 1.70 -0.06 -8.51
CA LEU A 40 1.32 0.59 -7.25
C LEU A 40 2.29 0.29 -6.11
N GLU A 41 2.83 -0.94 -6.03
CA GLU A 41 3.91 -1.29 -5.10
C GLU A 41 5.16 -0.41 -5.35
N TRP A 42 5.53 -0.21 -6.62
CA TRP A 42 6.64 0.67 -6.99
C TRP A 42 6.43 2.13 -6.57
N PHE A 43 5.19 2.63 -6.69
CA PHE A 43 4.85 3.96 -6.17
C PHE A 43 4.90 4.00 -4.64
N ALA A 44 4.38 2.99 -3.95
CA ALA A 44 4.33 2.93 -2.49
C ALA A 44 5.72 3.06 -1.82
N GLU A 45 6.75 2.53 -2.47
CA GLU A 45 8.15 2.68 -2.04
C GLU A 45 8.66 4.13 -2.10
N ARG A 46 8.04 5.01 -2.89
CA ARG A 46 8.55 6.35 -3.23
C ARG A 46 7.65 7.48 -2.78
N VAL A 47 6.34 7.23 -2.68
CA VAL A 47 5.38 8.24 -2.28
C VAL A 47 5.39 8.46 -0.78
N ASP A 48 4.93 9.65 -0.41
CA ASP A 48 4.86 10.10 0.95
C ASP A 48 3.59 9.65 1.68
N ARG A 49 2.49 9.50 0.94
CA ARG A 49 1.14 9.24 1.43
C ARG A 49 0.36 8.53 0.33
N ILE A 50 -0.45 7.55 0.71
CA ILE A 50 -1.36 6.82 -0.20
C ILE A 50 -2.78 7.07 0.27
N ILE A 51 -3.63 7.61 -0.60
CA ILE A 51 -5.04 7.86 -0.29
C ILE A 51 -5.90 6.82 -1.00
N LEU A 52 -6.58 5.98 -0.23
CA LEU A 52 -7.57 5.03 -0.75
C LEU A 52 -8.96 5.65 -0.66
N LEU A 53 -9.63 5.84 -1.79
CA LEU A 53 -10.96 6.42 -1.86
C LEU A 53 -12.03 5.33 -1.95
N PHE A 54 -13.03 5.41 -1.07
CA PHE A 54 -14.24 4.59 -1.11
C PHE A 54 -15.47 5.49 -1.22
N ASP A 55 -16.47 5.05 -1.99
CA ASP A 55 -17.75 5.74 -2.10
C ASP A 55 -18.71 5.20 -1.04
N ALA A 56 -19.23 6.08 -0.18
CA ALA A 56 -20.15 5.69 0.89
C ALA A 56 -21.51 5.18 0.37
N HIS A 57 -21.93 5.64 -0.81
CA HIS A 57 -23.19 5.22 -1.42
C HIS A 57 -23.07 3.86 -2.12
N LYS A 58 -21.90 3.55 -2.69
CA LYS A 58 -21.60 2.31 -3.43
C LYS A 58 -20.33 1.66 -2.92
N LEU A 59 -20.32 1.28 -1.64
CA LEU A 59 -19.19 0.58 -1.07
C LEU A 59 -19.05 -0.80 -1.73
N ASP A 60 -18.02 -0.95 -2.54
CA ASP A 60 -17.61 -2.22 -3.13
C ASP A 60 -16.09 -2.36 -3.01
N ILE A 61 -15.63 -3.52 -2.54
CA ILE A 61 -14.22 -3.85 -2.38
C ILE A 61 -13.96 -5.08 -3.25
N SER A 62 -13.60 -4.81 -4.51
CA SER A 62 -13.36 -5.85 -5.50
C SER A 62 -12.12 -6.69 -5.16
N ASP A 63 -12.00 -7.84 -5.81
CA ASP A 63 -10.80 -8.68 -5.69
C ASP A 63 -9.53 -7.98 -6.18
N GLU A 64 -9.64 -7.13 -7.22
CA GLU A 64 -8.52 -6.31 -7.71
C GLU A 64 -8.10 -5.29 -6.65
N PHE A 65 -9.08 -4.62 -6.01
CA PHE A 65 -8.79 -3.68 -4.92
C PHE A 65 -8.14 -4.38 -3.72
N SER A 66 -8.63 -5.56 -3.37
CA SER A 66 -8.06 -6.39 -2.30
C SER A 66 -6.62 -6.81 -2.59
N GLU A 67 -6.32 -7.17 -3.84
CA GLU A 67 -4.95 -7.49 -4.28
C GLU A 67 -4.03 -6.27 -4.18
N VAL A 68 -4.51 -5.10 -4.59
CA VAL A 68 -3.77 -3.84 -4.45
C VAL A 68 -3.46 -3.53 -2.99
N ILE A 69 -4.44 -3.59 -2.09
CA ILE A 69 -4.20 -3.37 -0.65
C ILE A 69 -3.15 -4.37 -0.13
N ARG A 70 -3.20 -5.64 -0.54
CA ARG A 70 -2.21 -6.67 -0.14
C ARG A 70 -0.82 -6.38 -0.69
N ALA A 71 -0.70 -5.78 -1.87
CA ALA A 71 0.58 -5.32 -2.41
C ALA A 71 1.16 -4.16 -1.58
N LEU A 72 0.28 -3.33 -1.00
CA LEU A 72 0.64 -2.18 -0.18
C LEU A 72 0.92 -2.50 1.30
N LYS A 73 0.81 -3.77 1.72
CA LYS A 73 0.88 -4.16 3.16
C LYS A 73 2.12 -3.68 3.92
N ASN A 74 3.26 -3.50 3.25
CA ASN A 74 4.50 -3.06 3.90
C ASN A 74 4.61 -1.52 4.04
N HIS A 75 3.56 -0.81 3.59
CA HIS A 75 3.45 0.64 3.52
C HIS A 75 2.15 1.14 4.18
N GLU A 76 1.59 0.35 5.10
CA GLU A 76 0.36 0.68 5.85
C GLU A 76 0.47 2.00 6.63
N ASP A 77 1.66 2.36 7.11
CA ASP A 77 1.95 3.64 7.76
C ASP A 77 1.68 4.86 6.84
N LYS A 78 1.84 4.66 5.53
CA LYS A 78 1.60 5.67 4.49
C LYS A 78 0.14 5.72 4.08
N MET A 79 -0.68 4.72 4.39
CA MET A 79 -2.06 4.63 3.91
C MET A 79 -3.02 5.49 4.73
N ARG A 80 -3.92 6.17 4.03
CA ARG A 80 -5.10 6.85 4.59
C ARG A 80 -6.30 6.47 3.77
N VAL A 81 -7.41 6.20 4.45
CA VAL A 81 -8.66 5.83 3.81
C VAL A 81 -9.57 7.05 3.83
N VAL A 82 -10.26 7.29 2.73
CA VAL A 82 -11.24 8.37 2.62
C VAL A 82 -12.57 7.76 2.20
N LEU A 83 -13.55 7.82 3.09
CA LEU A 83 -14.93 7.43 2.80
C LEU A 83 -15.67 8.67 2.28
N ASN A 84 -15.65 8.81 0.95
CA ASN A 84 -16.17 9.96 0.22
C ASN A 84 -17.68 9.85 -0.04
N LYS A 85 -18.32 10.98 -0.36
CA LYS A 85 -19.77 11.10 -0.62
C LYS A 85 -20.64 10.63 0.55
N ALA A 86 -20.12 10.77 1.77
CA ALA A 86 -20.83 10.39 2.99
C ALA A 86 -22.13 11.20 3.23
N ASP A 87 -22.27 12.35 2.57
CA ASP A 87 -23.46 13.20 2.63
C ASP A 87 -24.63 12.67 1.80
N GLN A 88 -24.45 11.62 1.00
CA GLN A 88 -25.50 11.02 0.17
C GLN A 88 -26.34 9.97 0.91
N ILE A 89 -25.99 9.67 2.16
CA ILE A 89 -26.62 8.62 2.97
C ILE A 89 -26.95 9.14 4.37
N SER A 90 -27.94 8.53 5.02
CA SER A 90 -28.31 8.90 6.39
C SER A 90 -27.24 8.49 7.40
N THR A 91 -27.25 9.10 8.59
CA THR A 91 -26.30 8.76 9.67
C THR A 91 -26.31 7.28 10.02
N GLN A 92 -27.48 6.63 10.07
CA GLN A 92 -27.56 5.20 10.37
C GLN A 92 -26.93 4.34 9.26
N GLN A 93 -27.16 4.70 8.00
CA GLN A 93 -26.55 4.00 6.88
C GLN A 93 -25.03 4.22 6.85
N LEU A 94 -24.57 5.43 7.14
CA LEU A 94 -23.15 5.76 7.25
C LEU A 94 -22.44 4.88 8.28
N MET A 95 -23.02 4.67 9.46
CA MET A 95 -22.43 3.79 10.48
C MET A 95 -22.33 2.33 10.00
N ARG A 96 -23.32 1.84 9.24
CA ARG A 96 -23.28 0.48 8.66
C ARG A 96 -22.20 0.35 7.59
N VAL A 97 -22.10 1.34 6.70
CA VAL A 97 -21.10 1.37 5.62
C VAL A 97 -19.69 1.48 6.21
N TYR A 98 -19.50 2.37 7.19
CA TYR A 98 -18.23 2.50 7.90
C TYR A 98 -17.83 1.18 8.59
N GLY A 99 -18.76 0.54 9.31
CA GLY A 99 -18.50 -0.76 9.93
C GLY A 99 -18.12 -1.85 8.93
N ALA A 100 -18.82 -1.91 7.79
CA ALA A 100 -18.52 -2.85 6.71
C ALA A 100 -17.13 -2.60 6.08
N LEU A 101 -16.77 -1.34 5.85
CA LEU A 101 -15.45 -0.95 5.35
C LEU A 101 -14.35 -1.38 6.32
N MET A 102 -14.47 -1.06 7.60
CA MET A 102 -13.47 -1.40 8.61
C MET A 102 -13.30 -2.91 8.76
N TRP A 103 -14.40 -3.66 8.75
CA TRP A 103 -14.38 -5.12 8.80
C TRP A 103 -13.60 -5.72 7.61
N SER A 104 -13.87 -5.24 6.39
CA SER A 104 -13.19 -5.70 5.19
C SER A 104 -11.72 -5.31 5.16
N LEU A 105 -11.37 -4.07 5.52
CA LEU A 105 -9.98 -3.63 5.61
C LEU A 105 -9.20 -4.44 6.64
N GLY A 106 -9.78 -4.72 7.81
CA GLY A 106 -9.16 -5.55 8.85
C GLY A 106 -8.78 -6.95 8.34
N LYS A 107 -9.66 -7.57 7.54
CA LYS A 107 -9.38 -8.88 6.92
C LYS A 107 -8.26 -8.84 5.87
N ILE A 108 -8.11 -7.72 5.16
CA ILE A 108 -7.18 -7.62 4.02
C ILE A 108 -5.78 -7.18 4.46
N VAL A 109 -5.69 -6.16 5.32
CA VAL A 109 -4.41 -5.61 5.79
C VAL A 109 -3.74 -6.55 6.79
N ASN A 110 -4.54 -7.22 7.64
CA ASN A 110 -4.06 -8.21 8.61
C ASN A 110 -2.94 -7.68 9.53
N THR A 111 -3.10 -6.44 9.99
CA THR A 111 -2.25 -5.78 11.00
C THR A 111 -3.13 -5.40 12.21
N PRO A 112 -2.60 -5.43 13.44
CA PRO A 112 -3.35 -4.94 14.61
C PRO A 112 -3.61 -3.43 14.56
N GLU A 113 -2.86 -2.68 13.75
CA GLU A 113 -3.00 -1.24 13.61
C GLU A 113 -4.22 -0.86 12.74
N VAL A 114 -5.07 0.02 13.28
CA VAL A 114 -6.27 0.45 12.56
C VAL A 114 -5.93 1.61 11.63
N LEU A 115 -6.20 1.45 10.33
CA LEU A 115 -6.04 2.53 9.35
C LEU A 115 -6.96 3.71 9.67
N ARG A 116 -6.43 4.94 9.64
CA ARG A 116 -7.23 6.16 9.76
C ARG A 116 -8.13 6.33 8.54
N VAL A 117 -9.44 6.39 8.80
CA VAL A 117 -10.47 6.70 7.80
C VAL A 117 -10.95 8.13 8.00
N TYR A 118 -10.94 8.95 6.94
CA TYR A 118 -11.54 10.28 6.91
C TYR A 118 -12.91 10.20 6.26
N ILE A 119 -13.96 10.68 6.95
CA ILE A 119 -15.34 10.58 6.48
C ILE A 119 -15.83 11.95 6.00
N GLY A 120 -16.33 12.04 4.77
CA GLY A 120 -16.86 13.31 4.29
C GLY A 120 -17.30 13.30 2.83
N SER A 121 -17.49 14.51 2.30
CA SER A 121 -17.74 14.74 0.88
C SER A 121 -16.75 15.78 0.37
N PHE A 122 -15.72 15.33 -0.34
CA PHE A 122 -14.53 16.12 -0.68
C PHE A 122 -14.73 16.86 -2.00
N TRP A 123 -15.71 17.77 -2.02
CA TRP A 123 -16.09 18.57 -3.18
C TRP A 123 -16.64 19.94 -2.76
N PRO A 124 -16.70 20.94 -3.65
CA PRO A 124 -17.19 22.28 -3.30
C PRO A 124 -18.72 22.42 -3.29
N GLN A 125 -19.47 21.35 -3.58
CA GLN A 125 -20.93 21.39 -3.68
C GLN A 125 -21.58 21.36 -2.28
N PRO A 126 -22.83 21.89 -2.13
CA PRO A 126 -23.59 21.75 -0.91
C PRO A 126 -23.83 20.28 -0.52
N LEU A 127 -23.88 19.99 0.78
CA LEU A 127 -24.20 18.66 1.31
C LEU A 127 -25.65 18.28 0.97
N LEU A 128 -25.88 17.06 0.49
CA LEU A 128 -27.24 16.54 0.27
C LEU A 128 -27.96 16.29 1.61
N VAL A 129 -27.31 15.55 2.53
CA VAL A 129 -27.79 15.32 3.89
C VAL A 129 -26.83 16.00 4.88
N PRO A 130 -27.20 17.16 5.47
CA PRO A 130 -26.30 17.95 6.29
C PRO A 130 -26.19 17.50 7.75
N ASP A 131 -26.87 16.41 8.15
CA ASP A 131 -26.96 15.93 9.54
C ASP A 131 -25.59 15.78 10.22
N ASN A 132 -24.58 15.34 9.49
CA ASN A 132 -23.22 15.10 9.99
C ASN A 132 -22.22 16.19 9.56
N ARG A 133 -22.67 17.39 9.16
CA ARG A 133 -21.79 18.47 8.65
C ARG A 133 -20.56 18.70 9.51
N ARG A 134 -20.73 18.83 10.84
CA ARG A 134 -19.63 19.08 11.78
C ARG A 134 -18.57 17.97 11.75
N LEU A 135 -19.00 16.72 11.61
CA LEU A 135 -18.09 15.58 11.48
C LEU A 135 -17.32 15.69 10.17
N PHE A 136 -18.02 15.92 9.05
CA PHE A 136 -17.38 16.00 7.73
C PHE A 136 -16.33 17.13 7.66
N GLU A 137 -16.65 18.30 8.20
CA GLU A 137 -15.72 19.44 8.27
C GLU A 137 -14.51 19.13 9.17
N ALA A 138 -14.72 18.48 10.32
CA ALA A 138 -13.63 18.08 11.21
C ALA A 138 -12.69 17.07 10.53
N GLU A 139 -13.24 16.03 9.92
CA GLU A 139 -12.47 14.99 9.21
C GLU A 139 -11.73 15.55 7.98
N GLN A 140 -12.36 16.48 7.26
CA GLN A 140 -11.72 17.19 6.15
C GLN A 140 -10.51 18.02 6.63
N ASN A 141 -10.68 18.77 7.73
CA ASN A 141 -9.60 19.54 8.33
C ASN A 141 -8.45 18.65 8.83
N ASP A 142 -8.76 17.49 9.41
CA ASP A 142 -7.75 16.53 9.84
C ASP A 142 -6.97 15.94 8.66
N LEU A 143 -7.65 15.62 7.54
CA LEU A 143 -6.97 15.18 6.31
C LEU A 143 -6.06 16.28 5.76
N PHE A 144 -6.53 17.53 5.73
CA PHE A 144 -5.73 18.66 5.25
C PHE A 144 -4.50 18.90 6.11
N LYS A 145 -4.62 18.79 7.44
CA LYS A 145 -3.45 18.88 8.35
C LYS A 145 -2.46 17.75 8.10
N ASP A 146 -2.93 16.51 7.89
CA ASP A 146 -2.05 15.37 7.57
C ASP A 146 -1.27 15.64 6.27
N ILE A 147 -1.95 16.07 5.21
CA ILE A 147 -1.33 16.40 3.91
C ILE A 147 -0.34 17.58 4.04
N GLN A 148 -0.73 18.65 4.73
CA GLN A 148 0.12 19.83 4.94
C GLN A 148 1.38 19.51 5.76
N SER A 149 1.35 18.46 6.57
CA SER A 149 2.51 18.01 7.36
C SER A 149 3.56 17.27 6.52
N LEU A 150 3.22 16.79 5.31
CA LEU A 150 4.09 15.93 4.51
C LEU A 150 5.46 16.53 4.19
N PRO A 151 5.59 17.82 3.77
CA PRO A 151 6.89 18.41 3.48
C PRO A 151 7.80 18.48 4.71
N ARG A 152 7.24 18.82 5.88
CA ARG A 152 7.99 18.89 7.15
C ARG A 152 8.52 17.53 7.57
N ASN A 153 7.73 16.49 7.35
CA ASN A 153 8.06 15.12 7.72
C ASN A 153 8.83 14.35 6.63
N ALA A 154 9.14 14.99 5.49
CA ALA A 154 9.74 14.32 4.33
C ALA A 154 11.13 13.75 4.65
N ALA A 155 11.96 14.46 5.41
CA ALA A 155 13.30 14.00 5.77
C ALA A 155 13.27 12.71 6.61
N LEU A 156 12.44 12.68 7.66
CA LEU A 156 12.28 11.49 8.51
C LEU A 156 11.71 10.30 7.73
N ARG A 157 10.76 10.54 6.81
CA ARG A 157 10.20 9.46 5.99
C ARG A 157 11.22 8.91 4.98
N LYS A 158 12.00 9.78 4.33
CA LYS A 158 13.12 9.37 3.46
C LYS A 158 14.15 8.54 4.23
N LEU A 159 14.44 8.91 5.48
CA LEU A 159 15.31 8.12 6.35
C LEU A 159 14.72 6.73 6.63
N ASN A 160 13.44 6.65 6.99
CA ASN A 160 12.76 5.37 7.23
C ASN A 160 12.74 4.46 5.99
N ASP A 161 12.45 5.02 4.82
CA ASP A 161 12.47 4.27 3.56
C ASP A 161 13.90 3.79 3.21
N LEU A 162 14.92 4.62 3.48
CA LEU A 162 16.32 4.22 3.33
C LEU A 162 16.69 3.06 4.26
N ILE A 163 16.24 3.09 5.53
CA ILE A 163 16.46 2.01 6.49
C ILE A 163 15.78 0.72 6.01
N LYS A 164 14.51 0.79 5.57
CA LYS A 164 13.77 -0.36 5.01
C LYS A 164 14.54 -0.96 3.82
N ARG A 165 15.01 -0.12 2.89
CA ARG A 165 15.79 -0.55 1.71
C ARG A 165 17.14 -1.16 2.09
N ALA A 166 17.85 -0.57 3.05
CA ALA A 166 19.14 -1.10 3.51
C ALA A 166 18.99 -2.50 4.14
N ARG A 167 17.93 -2.73 4.91
CA ARG A 167 17.61 -4.07 5.46
C ARG A 167 17.34 -5.08 4.35
N LEU A 168 16.47 -4.74 3.40
CA LEU A 168 16.16 -5.61 2.27
C LEU A 168 17.41 -5.96 1.44
N ALA A 169 18.27 -4.98 1.15
CA ALA A 169 19.51 -5.19 0.41
C ALA A 169 20.49 -6.10 1.18
N LYS A 170 20.61 -5.90 2.50
CA LYS A 170 21.42 -6.76 3.37
C LYS A 170 20.91 -8.20 3.37
N VAL A 171 19.60 -8.41 3.47
CA VAL A 171 18.99 -9.75 3.40
C VAL A 171 19.25 -10.42 2.06
N GLN A 172 19.04 -9.69 0.95
CA GLN A 172 19.37 -10.21 -0.38
C GLN A 172 20.84 -10.62 -0.51
N ALA A 173 21.76 -9.82 0.02
CA ALA A 173 23.18 -10.16 0.01
C ALA A 173 23.47 -11.48 0.75
N TYR A 174 22.85 -11.71 1.92
CA TYR A 174 22.99 -12.98 2.63
C TYR A 174 22.40 -14.16 1.88
N ILE A 175 21.22 -14.00 1.26
CA ILE A 175 20.60 -15.04 0.45
C ILE A 175 21.53 -15.45 -0.70
N ILE A 176 22.01 -14.48 -1.47
CA ILE A 176 22.91 -14.75 -2.61
C ILE A 176 24.23 -15.36 -2.13
N SER A 177 24.79 -14.90 -1.01
CA SER A 177 26.01 -15.45 -0.42
C SER A 177 25.82 -16.91 0.02
N ALA A 178 24.71 -17.23 0.67
CA ALA A 178 24.38 -18.59 1.10
C ALA A 178 24.21 -19.53 -0.10
N LEU A 179 23.45 -19.10 -1.12
CA LEU A 179 23.29 -19.85 -2.36
C LEU A 179 24.63 -20.08 -3.06
N LYS A 180 25.46 -19.04 -3.16
CA LYS A 180 26.78 -19.14 -3.79
C LYS A 180 27.71 -20.10 -3.05
N LYS A 181 27.65 -20.14 -1.71
CA LYS A 181 28.45 -21.04 -0.87
C LYS A 181 28.08 -22.52 -1.09
N GLU A 182 26.82 -22.82 -1.39
CA GLU A 182 26.35 -24.18 -1.63
C GLU A 182 26.48 -24.65 -3.09
N MET A 183 26.82 -23.74 -4.01
CA MET A 183 27.00 -24.08 -5.42
C MET A 183 28.33 -24.83 -5.68
N PRO A 184 28.32 -25.95 -6.44
CA PRO A 184 29.52 -26.69 -6.76
C PRO A 184 30.39 -25.94 -7.79
N ASN A 185 31.71 -26.09 -7.70
CA ASN A 185 32.65 -25.37 -8.57
C ASN A 185 32.66 -25.87 -10.02
N MET A 186 32.49 -27.18 -10.24
CA MET A 186 32.71 -27.80 -11.57
C MET A 186 31.47 -28.44 -12.17
N PHE A 187 30.89 -29.47 -11.54
CA PHE A 187 29.80 -30.27 -12.12
C PHE A 187 28.52 -30.24 -11.25
N GLY A 188 27.36 -30.54 -11.86
CA GLY A 188 26.08 -30.66 -11.13
C GLY A 188 25.39 -29.34 -10.78
N LYS A 189 25.82 -28.21 -11.35
CA LYS A 189 25.30 -26.87 -11.05
C LYS A 189 23.80 -26.73 -11.26
N GLU A 190 23.26 -27.28 -12.36
CA GLU A 190 21.82 -27.20 -12.67
C GLU A 190 20.96 -27.98 -11.68
N ASN A 191 21.37 -29.20 -11.32
CA ASN A 191 20.64 -30.00 -10.33
C ASN A 191 20.69 -29.33 -8.96
N LYS A 192 21.88 -28.83 -8.54
CA LYS A 192 22.02 -28.13 -7.26
C LYS A 192 21.21 -26.83 -7.24
N LYS A 193 21.17 -26.08 -8.34
CA LYS A 193 20.33 -24.87 -8.44
C LYS A 193 18.85 -25.19 -8.22
N LYS A 194 18.31 -26.23 -8.87
CA LYS A 194 16.91 -26.65 -8.67
C LYS A 194 16.63 -27.06 -7.23
N GLU A 195 17.55 -27.81 -6.62
CA GLU A 195 17.49 -28.20 -5.21
C GLU A 195 17.47 -26.96 -4.29
N LEU A 196 18.38 -26.01 -4.51
CA LEU A 196 18.47 -24.78 -3.70
C LEU A 196 17.23 -23.89 -3.83
N ILE A 197 16.64 -23.79 -5.03
CA ILE A 197 15.39 -23.06 -5.25
C ILE A 197 14.24 -23.73 -4.50
N SER A 198 14.15 -25.06 -4.58
CA SER A 198 13.14 -25.85 -3.85
C SER A 198 13.28 -25.69 -2.34
N ASN A 199 14.51 -25.63 -1.84
CA ASN A 199 14.82 -25.55 -0.41
C ASN A 199 15.03 -24.10 0.09
N LEU A 200 14.66 -23.09 -0.71
CA LEU A 200 14.91 -21.67 -0.38
C LEU A 200 14.30 -21.25 0.97
N GLY A 201 13.19 -21.87 1.38
CA GLY A 201 12.53 -21.58 2.67
C GLY A 201 13.37 -22.00 3.88
N GLU A 202 14.08 -23.12 3.78
CA GLU A 202 15.01 -23.58 4.81
C GLU A 202 16.23 -22.67 4.88
N ILE A 203 16.73 -22.21 3.71
CA ILE A 203 17.82 -21.24 3.63
C ILE A 203 17.43 -19.94 4.34
N TYR A 204 16.19 -19.44 4.14
CA TYR A 204 15.70 -18.25 4.83
C TYR A 204 15.70 -18.45 6.35
N THR A 205 15.17 -19.59 6.81
CA THR A 205 15.10 -19.92 8.25
C THR A 205 16.49 -20.01 8.88
N LYS A 206 17.49 -20.50 8.12
CA LYS A 206 18.89 -20.56 8.56
C LYS A 206 19.50 -19.16 8.66
N ILE A 207 19.31 -18.31 7.65
CA ILE A 207 19.78 -16.92 7.64
C ILE A 207 19.12 -16.12 8.78
N GLU A 208 17.83 -16.32 9.00
CA GLU A 208 17.06 -15.70 10.09
C GLU A 208 17.72 -15.96 11.45
N LYS A 209 18.03 -17.23 11.75
CA LYS A 209 18.67 -17.65 13.01
C LYS A 209 20.12 -17.19 13.11
N GLU A 210 20.90 -17.34 12.03
CA GLU A 210 22.34 -17.03 12.02
C GLU A 210 22.61 -15.53 12.19
N TYR A 211 21.82 -14.69 11.50
CA TYR A 211 22.03 -13.24 11.47
C TYR A 211 21.02 -12.44 12.32
N GLN A 212 20.13 -13.13 13.05
CA GLN A 212 19.08 -12.54 13.90
C GLN A 212 18.22 -11.50 13.16
N ILE A 213 17.74 -11.88 11.98
CA ILE A 213 16.94 -11.02 11.10
C ILE A 213 15.46 -11.29 11.33
N SER A 214 14.62 -10.26 11.29
CA SER A 214 13.17 -10.46 11.38
C SER A 214 12.62 -11.14 10.11
N PRO A 215 11.68 -12.10 10.22
CA PRO A 215 11.00 -12.69 9.06
C PRO A 215 10.39 -11.68 8.10
N GLY A 216 9.95 -10.52 8.61
CA GLY A 216 9.35 -9.45 7.82
C GLY A 216 10.32 -8.73 6.87
N ASP A 217 11.63 -8.84 7.11
CA ASP A 217 12.64 -8.23 6.24
C ASP A 217 12.95 -9.09 5.00
N PHE A 218 12.46 -10.33 4.94
CA PHE A 218 12.69 -11.23 3.81
C PHE A 218 11.73 -10.98 2.64
N PRO A 219 12.21 -11.04 1.38
CA PRO A 219 11.33 -10.97 0.21
C PRO A 219 10.43 -12.21 0.13
N LYS A 220 9.27 -12.08 -0.50
CA LYS A 220 8.32 -13.20 -0.68
C LYS A 220 9.01 -14.38 -1.36
N LEU A 221 8.96 -15.56 -0.72
CA LEU A 221 9.62 -16.78 -1.17
C LEU A 221 9.26 -17.12 -2.63
N SER A 222 7.97 -17.15 -2.94
CA SER A 222 7.46 -17.51 -4.27
C SER A 222 7.89 -16.56 -5.39
N LYS A 223 8.29 -15.33 -5.06
CA LYS A 223 8.80 -14.35 -6.04
C LYS A 223 10.30 -14.53 -6.30
N MET A 224 11.00 -15.20 -5.38
CA MET A 224 12.45 -15.45 -5.45
C MET A 224 12.79 -16.83 -6.02
N GLN A 225 11.82 -17.76 -6.05
CA GLN A 225 11.93 -19.08 -6.67
C GLN A 225 11.71 -19.01 -8.19
#